data_AF-A0A5B3GLP1-F1
#
_entry.id   AF-A0A5B3GLP1-F1
#
_cell.length_a   1.000
_cell.length_b   1.000
_cell.length_c   1.000
_cell.angle_alpha   90.00
_cell.angle_beta   90.00
_cell.angle_gamma   90.00
#
_symmetry.space_group_name_H-M   'P 1'
#
loop_
_entity.id
_entity.type
_entity.pdbx_description
1 polymer ?
#
loop_
_entity_poly.entity_id
_entity_poly.type
_entity_poly.pdbx_seq_one_letter_code
_entity_poly.pdbx_strand_id
1 'polypeptide(L)'
;MDIHTNRLIWKTTLQPSELSLAYEIKIVYTLGQSPKVYVVSPKPLALADGAQRLPHVYDHVKQQLCLYYGSAREWIPDKMIADTIVPWASEWLLHYEFWLVTGIWHGGGIHPR
;
A
#
# COMPACT_ATOMS: atom_id res chain seq x y z
N MET A 1 -8.93 12.35 10.17
CA MET A 1 -8.30 12.97 9.00
C MET A 1 -7.68 14.27 9.47
N ASP A 2 -6.43 14.53 9.14
CA ASP A 2 -5.75 15.77 9.50
C ASP A 2 -5.29 16.49 8.21
N ILE A 3 -5.66 17.76 8.08
CA ILE A 3 -5.39 18.60 6.91
C ILE A 3 -4.64 19.84 7.40
N HIS A 4 -3.36 19.89 7.06
CA HIS A 4 -2.54 21.11 7.19
C HIS A 4 -2.31 21.67 5.79
N THR A 5 -1.98 22.95 5.68
CA THR A 5 -1.78 23.67 4.40
C THR A 5 -1.04 22.79 3.38
N ASN A 6 -1.74 22.37 2.32
CA ASN A 6 -1.27 21.50 1.22
C ASN A 6 -0.92 20.04 1.55
N ARG A 7 -1.32 19.50 2.71
CA ARG A 7 -1.02 18.13 3.11
C ARG A 7 -2.21 17.44 3.76
N LEU A 8 -2.56 16.28 3.22
CA LEU A 8 -3.52 15.33 3.77
C LEU A 8 -2.78 14.18 4.47
N ILE A 9 -3.14 13.92 5.72
CA ILE A 9 -2.81 12.68 6.43
C ILE A 9 -4.11 11.97 6.77
N TRP A 10 -4.31 10.81 6.16
CA TRP A 10 -5.51 10.00 6.36
C TRP A 10 -5.12 8.61 6.85
N LYS A 11 -5.68 8.23 8.00
CA LYS A 11 -5.67 6.86 8.48
C LYS A 11 -7.04 6.22 8.25
N THR A 12 -7.04 4.99 7.76
CA THR A 12 -8.25 4.19 7.59
C THR A 12 -7.94 2.73 7.78
N THR A 13 -8.96 1.93 8.10
CA THR A 13 -8.85 0.48 8.14
C THR A 13 -9.30 -0.07 6.79
N LEU A 14 -8.54 -1.02 6.24
CA LEU A 14 -8.92 -1.81 5.07
C LEU A 14 -9.04 -3.27 5.46
N GLN A 15 -10.04 -3.94 4.92
CA GLN A 15 -10.24 -5.38 5.02
C GLN A 15 -10.56 -5.87 3.59
N PRO A 16 -9.56 -6.40 2.85
CA PRO A 16 -9.73 -6.68 1.42
C PRO A 16 -10.86 -7.65 1.06
N SER A 17 -11.18 -8.59 1.95
CA SER A 17 -12.31 -9.51 1.84
C SER A 17 -12.87 -9.83 3.22
N GLU A 18 -14.06 -10.43 3.30
CA GLU A 18 -14.67 -10.86 4.57
C GLU A 18 -13.79 -11.81 5.39
N LEU A 19 -12.86 -12.53 4.74
CA LEU A 19 -11.93 -13.45 5.39
C LEU A 19 -10.56 -12.82 5.71
N SER A 20 -10.32 -11.62 5.21
CA SER A 20 -9.06 -10.92 5.39
C SER A 20 -8.92 -10.34 6.79
N LEU A 21 -7.68 -10.12 7.22
CA LEU A 21 -7.42 -9.33 8.40
C LEU A 21 -7.80 -7.86 8.16
N ALA A 22 -8.05 -7.14 9.25
CA ALA A 22 -8.20 -5.69 9.24
C ALA A 22 -6.82 -5.02 9.36
N TYR A 23 -6.50 -4.15 8.41
CA TYR A 23 -5.23 -3.43 8.34
C TYR A 23 -5.45 -1.93 8.53
N GLU A 24 -4.84 -1.32 9.55
CA GLU A 24 -4.76 0.14 9.60
C GLU A 24 -3.68 0.59 8.62
N ILE A 25 -4.07 1.42 7.65
CA ILE A 25 -3.15 2.09 6.74
C ILE A 25 -3.10 3.59 7.00
N LYS A 26 -2.00 4.21 6.59
CA LYS A 26 -1.80 5.66 6.58
C LYS A 26 -1.44 6.13 5.18
N ILE A 27 -2.25 7.02 4.63
CA ILE A 27 -2.03 7.72 3.38
C ILE A 27 -1.51 9.12 3.72
N VAL A 28 -0.37 9.48 3.13
CA VAL A 28 0.22 10.81 3.22
C VAL A 28 0.26 11.38 1.81
N TYR A 29 -0.50 12.44 1.57
CA TYR A 29 -0.53 13.15 0.30
C TYR A 29 -0.16 14.62 0.52
N THR A 30 0.83 15.08 -0.24
CA THR A 30 1.19 16.50 -0.31
C THR A 30 0.88 16.97 -1.72
N LEU A 31 0.24 18.12 -1.86
CA LEU A 31 -0.12 18.68 -3.16
C LEU A 31 1.13 18.75 -4.07
N GLY A 32 1.00 18.26 -5.31
CA GLY A 32 2.10 18.20 -6.28
C GLY A 32 3.10 17.05 -6.06
N GLN A 33 2.84 16.14 -5.11
CA GLN A 33 3.65 14.94 -4.86
C GLN A 33 2.79 13.67 -5.00
N SER A 34 3.43 12.52 -5.18
CA SER A 34 2.70 11.24 -5.24
C SER A 34 2.32 10.75 -3.83
N PRO A 35 1.11 10.19 -3.62
CA PRO A 35 0.67 9.66 -2.33
C PRO A 35 1.58 8.55 -1.80
N LYS A 36 1.93 8.63 -0.51
CA LYS A 36 2.70 7.59 0.17
C LYS A 36 1.76 6.79 1.08
N VAL A 37 1.77 5.47 0.93
CA VAL A 37 0.92 4.58 1.72
C VAL A 37 1.78 3.70 2.61
N TYR A 38 1.38 3.59 3.87
CA TYR A 38 2.07 2.80 4.89
C TYR A 38 1.09 1.88 5.59
N VAL A 39 1.49 0.64 5.85
CA VAL A 39 0.80 -0.21 6.83
C VAL A 39 1.24 0.21 8.23
N VAL A 40 0.26 0.49 9.08
CA VAL A 40 0.44 0.94 10.47
C VAL A 40 0.16 -0.21 11.45
N SER A 41 -0.84 -1.03 11.14
CA SER A 41 -1.17 -2.23 11.92
C SER A 41 -1.73 -3.33 11.00
N PRO A 42 -1.33 -4.61 11.18
CA PRO A 42 -0.24 -5.07 12.04
C PRO A 42 1.14 -4.59 11.54
N LYS A 43 2.07 -4.36 12.48
CA LYS A 43 3.44 -3.93 12.19
C LYS A 43 4.45 -4.55 13.19
N PRO A 44 5.43 -5.35 12.75
CA PRO A 44 5.72 -5.67 11.36
C PRO A 44 4.66 -6.58 10.70
N LEU A 45 4.54 -6.52 9.37
CA LEU A 45 3.81 -7.52 8.58
C LEU A 45 4.65 -8.79 8.61
N ALA A 46 3.98 -9.93 8.76
CA ALA A 46 4.64 -11.23 8.68
C ALA A 46 5.23 -11.45 7.29
N LEU A 47 6.31 -12.22 7.24
CA LEU A 47 6.94 -12.68 6.01
C LEU A 47 6.48 -14.11 5.71
N ALA A 48 6.32 -14.44 4.43
CA ALA A 48 6.15 -15.81 4.00
C ALA A 48 7.35 -16.67 4.42
N ASP A 49 7.16 -17.99 4.51
CA ASP A 49 8.23 -18.90 4.91
C ASP A 49 9.46 -18.76 3.98
N GLY A 50 10.64 -18.69 4.58
CA GLY A 50 11.91 -18.44 3.89
C GLY A 50 12.12 -17.03 3.31
N ALA A 51 11.10 -16.17 3.29
CA ALA A 51 11.22 -14.82 2.74
C ALA A 51 12.01 -13.88 3.67
N GLN A 52 12.91 -13.09 3.08
CA GLN A 52 13.73 -12.11 3.81
C GLN A 52 13.18 -10.68 3.74
N ARG A 53 12.21 -10.43 2.86
CA ARG A 53 11.66 -9.09 2.60
C ARG A 53 10.26 -9.17 2.04
N LEU A 54 9.45 -8.15 2.33
CA LEU A 54 8.15 -7.95 1.69
C LEU A 54 8.31 -7.68 0.18
N PRO A 55 7.48 -8.28 -0.67
CA PRO A 55 7.39 -7.91 -2.08
C PRO A 55 6.79 -6.51 -2.25
N HIS A 56 7.08 -5.84 -3.36
CA HIS A 56 6.45 -4.56 -3.75
C HIS A 56 6.30 -3.51 -2.64
N VAL A 57 7.40 -3.23 -1.93
CA VAL A 57 7.51 -2.12 -0.99
C VAL A 57 8.65 -1.20 -1.39
N TYR A 58 8.43 0.11 -1.31
CA TYR A 58 9.52 1.09 -1.41
C TYR A 58 10.44 1.04 -0.19
N ASP A 59 9.90 0.73 0.99
CA ASP A 59 10.65 0.64 2.24
C ASP A 59 10.08 -0.49 3.10
N HIS A 60 10.88 -1.52 3.34
CA HIS A 60 10.48 -2.71 4.09
C HIS A 60 10.29 -2.41 5.59
N VAL A 61 11.17 -1.60 6.18
CA VAL A 61 11.15 -1.27 7.62
C VAL A 61 9.98 -0.32 7.91
N LYS A 62 9.79 0.69 7.07
CA LYS A 62 8.66 1.61 7.21
C LYS A 62 7.33 1.01 6.76
N GLN A 63 7.37 -0.09 5.99
CA GLN A 63 6.24 -0.71 5.29
C GLN A 63 5.52 0.26 4.36
N GLN A 64 6.32 0.93 3.53
CA GLN A 64 5.80 1.80 2.49
C GLN A 64 5.46 0.98 1.25
N LEU A 65 4.18 0.89 0.92
CA LEU A 65 3.70 0.08 -0.20
C LEU A 65 4.08 0.70 -1.55
N CYS A 66 4.42 -0.15 -2.51
CA CYS A 66 4.58 0.23 -3.92
C CYS A 66 3.29 -0.11 -4.67
N LEU A 67 2.38 0.87 -4.76
CA LEU A 67 1.03 0.67 -5.32
C LEU A 67 0.90 1.03 -6.80
N TYR A 68 1.83 1.83 -7.34
CA TYR A 68 1.77 2.30 -8.72
C TYR A 68 3.17 2.60 -9.24
N TYR A 69 3.33 2.53 -10.55
CA TYR A 69 4.57 2.88 -11.23
C TYR A 69 4.54 4.34 -11.68
N GLY A 70 5.29 5.19 -10.96
CA GLY A 70 5.33 6.63 -11.21
C GLY A 70 5.71 7.00 -12.65
N SER A 71 6.63 6.25 -13.28
CA SER A 71 7.05 6.54 -14.66
C SER A 71 5.98 6.20 -15.71
N ALA A 72 5.03 5.32 -15.40
CA ALA A 72 3.86 5.06 -16.25
C ALA A 72 2.72 6.07 -16.04
N ARG A 73 2.89 7.07 -15.15
CA ARG A 73 1.85 8.07 -14.82
C ARG A 73 0.51 7.43 -14.41
N GLU A 74 0.55 6.26 -13.79
CA GLU A 74 -0.64 5.57 -13.29
C GLU A 74 -1.39 6.44 -12.26
N TRP A 75 -0.65 7.22 -11.48
CA TRP A 75 -1.17 8.29 -10.65
C TRP A 75 -0.95 9.67 -11.31
N ILE A 76 -2.00 10.49 -11.32
CA ILE A 76 -1.93 11.93 -11.61
C ILE A 76 -2.73 12.69 -10.53
N PRO A 77 -2.41 13.96 -10.22
CA PRO A 77 -3.06 14.71 -9.14
C PRO A 77 -4.58 14.85 -9.25
N ASP A 78 -5.14 14.75 -10.46
CA ASP A 78 -6.57 14.89 -10.72
C ASP A 78 -7.38 13.62 -10.38
N LYS A 79 -6.71 12.50 -10.08
CA LYS A 79 -7.38 11.27 -9.65
C LYS A 79 -7.74 11.35 -8.17
N MET A 80 -8.90 10.81 -7.80
CA MET A 80 -9.28 10.73 -6.40
C MET A 80 -8.50 9.62 -5.69
N ILE A 81 -7.98 9.91 -4.49
CA ILE A 81 -7.32 8.91 -3.62
C ILE A 81 -8.28 7.76 -3.31
N ALA A 82 -9.57 8.06 -3.13
CA ALA A 82 -10.61 7.07 -2.84
C ALA A 82 -10.84 6.09 -4.00
N ASP A 83 -10.67 6.52 -5.25
CA ASP A 83 -10.92 5.68 -6.44
C ASP A 83 -9.66 4.99 -6.98
N THR A 84 -8.51 5.23 -6.36
CA THR A 84 -7.22 4.70 -6.84
C THR A 84 -6.39 4.13 -5.70
N ILE A 85 -5.84 4.98 -4.84
CA ILE A 85 -4.90 4.62 -3.78
C ILE A 85 -5.54 3.67 -2.77
N VAL A 86 -6.80 3.90 -2.41
CA VAL A 86 -7.53 3.03 -1.46
C VAL A 86 -7.78 1.64 -2.08
N PRO A 87 -8.39 1.52 -3.27
CA PRO A 87 -8.52 0.24 -3.97
C PRO A 87 -7.19 -0.48 -4.19
N TRP A 88 -6.14 0.21 -4.65
CA TRP A 88 -4.83 -0.40 -4.88
C TRP A 88 -4.16 -0.87 -3.59
N ALA A 89 -4.31 -0.14 -2.48
CA ALA A 89 -3.83 -0.59 -1.18
C ALA A 89 -4.57 -1.86 -0.74
N SER A 90 -5.88 -1.92 -0.96
CA SER A 90 -6.70 -3.11 -0.68
C SER A 90 -6.28 -4.31 -1.53
N GLU A 91 -6.06 -4.11 -2.83
CA GLU A 91 -5.58 -5.14 -3.75
C GLU A 91 -4.19 -5.66 -3.36
N TRP A 92 -3.26 -4.75 -3.03
CA TRP A 92 -1.93 -5.13 -2.54
C TRP A 92 -2.02 -5.99 -1.28
N LEU A 93 -2.88 -5.63 -0.33
CA LEU A 93 -3.10 -6.39 0.92
C LEU A 93 -3.69 -7.78 0.63
N LEU A 94 -4.60 -7.90 -0.34
CA LEU A 94 -5.12 -9.20 -0.76
C LEU A 94 -4.01 -10.09 -1.34
N HIS A 95 -3.17 -9.55 -2.23
CA HIS A 95 -2.03 -10.29 -2.77
C HIS A 95 -0.98 -10.64 -1.71
N TYR A 96 -0.81 -9.77 -0.71
CA TYR A 96 0.03 -10.05 0.45
C TYR A 96 -0.48 -11.25 1.25
N GLU A 97 -1.78 -11.36 1.50
CA GLU A 97 -2.35 -12.51 2.21
C GLU A 97 -2.11 -13.82 1.44
N PHE A 98 -2.31 -13.82 0.12
CA PHE A 98 -1.96 -14.99 -0.70
C PHE A 98 -0.48 -15.30 -0.71
N TRP A 99 0.38 -14.27 -0.79
CA TRP A 99 1.83 -14.44 -0.76
C TRP A 99 2.32 -15.00 0.57
N LEU A 100 1.72 -14.57 1.69
CA LEU A 100 2.07 -15.07 3.02
C LEU A 100 1.89 -16.59 3.14
N VAL A 101 0.87 -17.13 2.46
CA VAL A 101 0.55 -18.57 2.45
C VAL A 101 1.36 -19.35 1.43
N THR A 102 1.52 -18.80 0.22
CA THR A 102 2.06 -19.54 -0.94
C THR A 102 3.54 -19.29 -1.21
N GLY A 103 4.09 -18.20 -0.67
CA GLY A 103 5.41 -17.67 -1.04
C GLY A 103 5.48 -17.03 -2.44
N ILE A 104 4.41 -17.10 -3.23
CA ILE A 104 4.37 -16.60 -4.62
C ILE A 104 3.61 -15.27 -4.66
N TRP A 105 4.24 -14.24 -5.22
CA TRP A 105 3.59 -12.94 -5.38
C TRP A 105 2.76 -12.93 -6.67
N HIS A 106 1.45 -12.68 -6.53
CA HIS A 106 0.50 -12.64 -7.65
C HIS A 106 0.04 -11.22 -8.01
N GLY A 107 0.52 -10.20 -7.31
CA GLY A 107 0.21 -8.82 -7.64
C GLY A 107 0.91 -8.39 -8.93
N GLY A 108 0.27 -7.52 -9.69
CA GLY A 108 0.85 -6.90 -10.87
C GLY A 108 1.87 -5.80 -10.55
N GLY A 109 2.24 -5.05 -11.59
CA GLY A 109 3.08 -3.85 -11.47
C GLY A 109 4.57 -4.10 -11.69
N ILE A 110 5.30 -3.00 -11.91
CA ILE A 110 6.74 -3.02 -12.14
C ILE A 110 7.45 -2.89 -10.79
N HIS A 111 8.30 -3.86 -10.45
CA HIS A 111 9.11 -3.79 -9.23
C HIS A 111 9.99 -2.53 -9.24
N PRO A 112 10.00 -1.73 -8.16
CA PRO A 112 10.96 -0.65 -8.03
C PRO A 112 12.37 -1.24 -8.02
N ARG A 113 13.27 -0.65 -8.83
CA ARG A 113 14.69 -1.00 -8.86
C ARG A 113 15.41 -0.42 -7.64
#